data_AF-L9XI53-F1
#
_entry.id   AF-L9XI53-F1
#
_cell.length_a   1.000
_cell.length_b   1.000
_cell.length_c   1.000
_cell.angle_alpha   90.00
_cell.angle_beta   90.00
_cell.angle_gamma   90.00
#
_symmetry.space_group_name_H-M   'P 1'
#
loop_
_entity.id
_entity.type
_entity.pdbx_description
1 polymer ?
#
loop_
_entity_poly.entity_id
_entity_poly.type
_entity_poly.pdbx_seq_one_letter_code
_entity_poly.pdbx_strand_id
1 'polypeptide(L)' 'METVSFLLAMAVANVGFTVVIVAHATLTDHDAGRWPYLTLVLGLAGVAGYLLYDGIGPSDPF' A
#
# COMPACT_ATOMS: atom_id res chain seq x y z
N MET A 1 -1.95 -10.87 15.45
CA MET A 1 -2.72 -11.10 14.21
C MET A 1 -2.95 -9.81 13.44
N GLU A 2 -3.10 -8.67 14.13
CA GLU A 2 -3.23 -7.31 13.58
C GLU A 2 -2.28 -6.99 12.41
N THR A 3 -0.97 -7.20 12.61
CA THR A 3 0.07 -6.92 11.60
C THR A 3 -0.13 -7.72 10.32
N VAL A 4 -0.47 -9.02 10.43
CA VAL A 4 -0.68 -9.89 9.26
C VAL A 4 -1.92 -9.44 8.48
N SER A 5 -3.02 -9.14 9.16
CA SER A 5 -4.23 -8.60 8.54
C SER A 5 -3.99 -7.23 7.89
N PHE A 6 -3.21 -6.36 8.52
CA PHE A 6 -2.83 -5.06 7.96
C PHE A 6 -1.98 -5.21 6.69
N LEU A 7 -0.94 -6.06 6.73
CA LEU A 7 -0.09 -6.32 5.57
C LEU A 7 -0.89 -6.91 4.41
N LEU A 8 -1.83 -7.82 4.71
CA LEU A 8 -2.73 -8.38 3.71
C LEU A 8 -3.64 -7.30 3.11
N ALA A 9 -4.27 -6.48 3.94
CA ALA A 9 -5.13 -5.38 3.48
C ALA A 9 -4.35 -4.39 2.61
N MET A 10 -3.12 -4.04 3.00
CA MET A 10 -2.23 -3.17 2.23
C MET A 10 -1.83 -3.80 0.89
N ALA A 11 -1.52 -5.10 0.86
CA ALA A 11 -1.21 -5.81 -0.37
C ALA A 11 -2.41 -5.83 -1.32
N VAL A 12 -3.60 -6.16 -0.81
CA VAL A 12 -4.85 -6.18 -1.60
C VAL A 12 -5.16 -4.78 -2.12
N ALA A 13 -5.06 -3.74 -1.29
CA ALA A 13 -5.28 -2.36 -1.70
C ALA A 13 -4.31 -1.92 -2.80
N ASN A 14 -3.02 -2.25 -2.67
CA ASN A 14 -2.01 -1.91 -3.67
C ASN A 14 -2.26 -2.58 -5.02
N VAL A 15 -2.54 -3.89 -4.99
CA VAL A 15 -2.85 -4.65 -6.20
C VAL A 15 -4.13 -4.12 -6.84
N GLY A 16 -5.19 -3.92 -6.06
CA GLY A 16 -6.45 -3.37 -6.55
C GLY A 16 -6.29 -1.99 -7.18
N PHE A 17 -5.56 -1.09 -6.52
CA PHE A 17 -5.33 0.26 -7.05
C PHE A 17 -4.48 0.24 -8.33
N THR A 18 -3.47 -0.64 -8.39
CA THR A 18 -2.67 -0.84 -9.60
C THR A 18 -3.53 -1.33 -10.77
N VAL A 19 -4.42 -2.29 -10.52
CA VAL A 19 -5.37 -2.78 -11.53
C VAL A 19 -6.27 -1.65 -12.03
N VAL A 20 -6.78 -0.78 -11.14
CA VAL A 20 -7.61 0.37 -11.53
C VAL A 20 -6.82 1.35 -12.41
N ILE A 21 -5.57 1.66 -12.07
CA ILE A 21 -4.72 2.54 -12.88
C ILE A 21 -4.52 1.97 -14.28
N VAL A 22 -4.13 0.70 -14.38
CA VAL A 22 -3.88 0.03 -15.66
C VAL A 22 -5.17 -0.07 -16.48
N ALA A 23 -6.28 -0.43 -15.85
CA ALA A 23 -7.58 -0.50 -16.50
C ALA A 23 -8.02 0.87 -17.02
N HIS A 24 -7.89 1.93 -16.21
CA HIS A 24 -8.22 3.30 -16.62
C HIS A 24 -7.37 3.73 -17.83
N ALA A 25 -6.05 3.56 -17.75
CA ALA A 25 -5.12 3.85 -18.83
C ALA A 25 -5.50 3.12 -20.13
N THR A 26 -5.82 1.82 -20.04
CA THR A 26 -6.25 1.01 -21.18
C THR A 26 -7.57 1.50 -21.77
N LEU A 27 -8.55 1.86 -20.93
CA LEU A 27 -9.88 2.30 -21.36
C LEU A 27 -9.88 3.72 -21.93
N THR A 28 -8.92 4.56 -21.55
CA THR A 28 -8.81 5.95 -22.01
C THR A 28 -7.74 6.16 -23.07
N ASP A 29 -7.13 5.08 -23.58
CA ASP A 29 -6.00 5.13 -24.53
C ASP A 29 -4.87 6.08 -24.06
N HIS A 30 -4.59 6.03 -22.75
CA HIS A 30 -3.58 6.85 -22.10
C HIS A 30 -2.46 5.97 -21.56
N ASP A 31 -1.24 6.51 -21.49
CA ASP A 31 -0.13 5.78 -20.88
C ASP A 31 -0.23 5.82 -19.35
N ALA A 32 -0.24 4.64 -18.71
CA ALA A 32 -0.17 4.53 -17.25
C ALA A 32 1.16 5.07 -16.70
N GLY A 33 2.20 5.16 -17.54
CA GLY A 33 3.51 5.70 -17.17
C GLY A 33 4.09 5.00 -15.94
N ARG A 34 4.54 5.79 -14.97
CA ARG A 34 5.14 5.29 -13.73
C ARG A 34 4.15 5.12 -12.58
N TRP A 35 2.86 5.39 -12.80
CA TRP A 35 1.83 5.34 -11.77
C TRP A 35 1.73 3.98 -11.05
N PRO A 36 1.79 2.82 -11.74
CA PRO A 36 1.82 1.51 -11.06
C PRO A 36 2.96 1.35 -10.05
N TYR A 37 4.14 1.88 -10.38
CA TYR A 37 5.30 1.82 -9.48
C TYR A 37 5.18 2.82 -8.32
N LEU A 38 4.61 4.00 -8.57
CA LEU A 38 4.33 4.98 -7.51
C LEU A 38 3.31 4.42 -6.51
N THR A 39 2.29 3.70 -6.98
CA THR A 39 1.35 2.98 -6.11
C THR A 39 2.09 2.02 -5.18
N LEU A 40 3.00 1.21 -5.71
CA LEU A 40 3.80 0.29 -4.89
C LEU A 40 4.63 1.03 -3.82
N VAL A 41 5.30 2.13 -4.21
CA VAL A 41 6.10 2.94 -3.28
C VAL A 41 5.21 3.53 -2.17
N LEU A 42 4.03 4.04 -2.51
CA LEU A 42 3.04 4.54 -1.54
C LEU A 42 2.56 3.41 -0.61
N GLY A 43 2.38 2.21 -1.14
CA GLY A 43 2.08 1.02 -0.34
C GLY A 43 3.17 0.70 0.68
N LEU A 44 4.43 0.69 0.23
CA LEU A 44 5.58 0.47 1.11
C LEU A 44 5.72 1.57 2.16
N ALA A 45 5.45 2.82 1.81
CA ALA A 45 5.44 3.93 2.76
C ALA A 45 4.35 3.76 3.83
N GLY A 46 3.15 3.29 3.45
CA GLY A 46 2.09 2.95 4.40
C GLY A 46 2.47 1.79 5.33
N VAL A 47 3.14 0.75 4.81
CA VAL A 47 3.67 -0.35 5.63
C VAL A 47 4.72 0.15 6.62
N ALA A 48 5.67 0.96 6.15
CA ALA A 48 6.69 1.56 7.01
C ALA A 48 6.04 2.41 8.12
N GLY A 49 5.07 3.24 7.80
CA GLY A 49 4.34 4.06 8.76
C GLY A 49 3.63 3.25 9.83
N TYR A 50 2.97 2.15 9.46
CA TYR A 50 2.31 1.25 10.42
C TYR A 50 3.32 0.57 11.34
N LEU A 51 4.44 0.05 10.81
CA LEU A 51 5.47 -0.58 11.63
C LEU A 51 6.17 0.41 12.57
N LEU A 52 6.36 1.66 12.13
CA LEU A 52 6.87 2.74 12.98
C LEU A 52 5.86 3.13 14.06
N TYR A 53 4.57 3.20 13.75
CA TYR A 53 3.52 3.48 14.73
C TYR A 53 3.42 2.37 15.77
N ASP A 54 3.37 1.12 15.33
CA ASP A 54 3.28 -0.07 16.18
C ASP A 54 4.55 -0.25 17.03
N GLY A 55 5.73 0.01 16.46
CA GLY A 55 7.03 -0.10 17.15
C GLY A 55 7.42 1.08 18.05
N ILE A 56 6.72 2.23 17.97
CA ILE A 56 6.93 3.41 18.83
C ILE A 56 5.78 3.57 19.86
N GLY A 57 4.76 2.70 19.80
CA GLY A 57 3.78 2.58 20.89
C GLY A 57 4.51 2.31 22.21
N PRO A 58 4.08 2.90 23.34
CA PRO A 58 4.76 2.72 24.61
C PRO A 58 4.94 1.23 24.87
N SER A 59 6.19 0.75 24.86
CA SER A 59 6.52 -0.55 25.40
C SER A 59 6.05 -0.52 26.85
N ASP A 60 5.00 -1.28 27.13
CA ASP A 60 4.33 -1.38 28.41
C ASP A 60 5.36 -1.32 29.55
N PRO A 61 5.36 -0.28 30.40
CA PRO A 61 5.98 -0.40 31.69
C PRO A 61 5.04 -1.28 32.52
N PHE A 62 5.51 -2.47 32.90
CA PHE A 62 4.89 -3.50 33.75
C PHE A 62 4.19 -4.66 33.04
#